data_AF-A0A1Q9APN5-F1
#
_entry.id   AF-A0A1Q9APN5-F1
#
_cell.length_a   1.000
_cell.length_b   1.000
_cell.length_c   1.000
_cell.angle_alpha   90.00
_cell.angle_beta   90.00
_cell.angle_gamma   90.00
#
_symmetry.space_group_name_H-M   'P 1'
#
loop_
_entity.id
_entity.type
_entity.pdbx_description
1 polymer ?
#
loop_
_entity_poly.entity_id
_entity_poly.type
_entity_poly.pdbx_seq_one_letter_code
_entity_poly.pdbx_strand_id
1 'polypeptide(L)'
;MPATPALKPVLRVDFPADRLGHGKIRLLELIVETGSISAAGRAMDMSYRRAWLLVSALNAMFAQEVVSSQRGGRQGGGAALTPFGAELVARFRAMEARACEALAEDLAWLEAHRPAGPAADGGRETAPAAQDAQGGKGGSQPER
;
A
#
# COMPACT_ATOMS: atom_id res chain seq x y z
N MET A 1 -18.46 21.99 12.87
CA MET A 1 -18.18 20.96 13.89
C MET A 1 -17.37 19.88 13.21
N PRO A 2 -16.11 19.61 13.58
CA PRO A 2 -15.39 18.50 12.99
C PRO A 2 -16.05 17.21 13.49
N ALA A 3 -16.45 16.34 12.55
CA ALA A 3 -16.97 15.01 12.89
C ALA A 3 -15.89 14.27 13.68
N THR A 4 -16.21 13.83 14.90
CA THR A 4 -15.36 12.91 15.67
C THR A 4 -14.97 11.75 14.76
N PRO A 5 -13.68 11.37 14.65
CA PRO A 5 -13.30 10.23 13.84
C PRO A 5 -13.93 8.98 14.47
N ALA A 6 -14.99 8.47 13.83
CA ALA A 6 -15.64 7.23 14.23
C ALA A 6 -14.62 6.08 14.17
N LEU A 7 -14.69 5.17 15.15
CA LEU A 7 -13.87 3.96 15.14
C LEU A 7 -13.99 3.24 13.80
N LYS A 8 -12.84 2.99 13.16
CA LYS A 8 -12.76 2.33 11.85
C LYS A 8 -12.07 0.97 11.97
N PRO A 9 -12.74 -0.14 11.63
CA PRO A 9 -12.10 -1.44 11.59
C PRO A 9 -11.10 -1.51 10.42
N VAL A 10 -9.97 -2.20 10.64
CA VAL A 10 -8.96 -2.45 9.61
C VAL A 10 -8.83 -3.95 9.40
N LEU A 11 -9.13 -4.40 8.18
CA LEU A 11 -9.02 -5.81 7.82
C LEU A 11 -7.61 -6.17 7.36
N ARG A 12 -7.09 -7.29 7.85
CA ARG A 12 -5.88 -7.95 7.37
C ARG A 12 -6.12 -9.46 7.36
N VAL A 13 -5.73 -10.11 6.27
CA VAL A 13 -5.73 -11.56 6.11
C VAL A 13 -4.29 -12.04 6.17
N ASP A 14 -3.99 -12.87 7.15
CA ASP A 14 -2.66 -13.47 7.31
C ASP A 14 -2.62 -14.80 6.54
N PHE A 15 -1.65 -14.91 5.64
CA PHE A 15 -1.27 -16.14 4.96
C PHE A 15 -0.07 -16.74 5.70
N PRO A 16 0.18 -18.06 5.63
CA PRO A 16 1.30 -18.68 6.34
C PRO A 16 2.69 -18.04 6.07
N ALA A 17 2.90 -17.46 4.89
CA ALA A 17 4.16 -16.84 4.48
C ALA A 17 4.05 -15.34 4.13
N ASP A 18 2.84 -14.77 4.11
CA ASP A 18 2.63 -13.38 3.71
C ASP A 18 1.35 -12.80 4.32
N ARG A 19 1.02 -11.53 4.06
CA ARG A 19 -0.12 -10.82 4.64
C ARG A 19 -0.80 -9.97 3.59
N LEU A 20 -2.10 -10.16 3.37
CA LEU A 20 -2.91 -9.29 2.54
C LEU A 20 -3.63 -8.27 3.42
N GLY A 21 -3.38 -6.99 3.19
CA GLY A 21 -4.04 -5.94 3.94
C GLY A 21 -3.99 -4.61 3.19
N HIS A 22 -4.39 -3.55 3.88
CA HIS A 22 -4.53 -2.20 3.30
C HIS A 22 -3.34 -1.76 2.44
N GLY A 23 -2.09 -2.01 2.87
CA GLY A 23 -0.91 -1.58 2.12
C GLY A 23 -0.80 -2.23 0.73
N LYS A 24 -1.02 -3.55 0.63
CA LYS A 24 -0.96 -4.27 -0.65
C LYS A 24 -2.13 -3.89 -1.56
N ILE A 25 -3.33 -3.75 -1.00
CA ILE A 25 -4.51 -3.33 -1.76
C ILE A 25 -4.36 -1.90 -2.26
N ARG A 26 -3.86 -0.98 -1.43
CA ARG A 26 -3.61 0.40 -1.85
C ARG A 26 -2.56 0.48 -2.97
N LEU A 27 -1.54 -0.37 -2.93
CA LEU A 27 -0.56 -0.46 -4.02
C LEU A 27 -1.23 -0.88 -5.34
N LEU A 28 -2.11 -1.89 -5.30
CA LEU A 28 -2.85 -2.35 -6.48
C LEU A 28 -3.76 -1.26 -7.06
N GLU A 29 -4.48 -0.54 -6.20
CA GLU A 29 -5.30 0.61 -6.61
C GLU A 29 -4.48 1.71 -7.27
N LEU A 30 -3.34 2.07 -6.66
CA LEU A 30 -2.43 3.07 -7.22
C LEU A 30 -1.83 2.63 -8.56
N ILE A 31 -1.59 1.33 -8.77
CA ILE A 31 -1.16 0.81 -10.07
C ILE A 31 -2.26 0.99 -11.11
N VAL A 32 -3.54 0.81 -10.76
CA VAL A 32 -4.66 1.10 -11.68
C VAL A 32 -4.73 2.59 -12.00
N GLU A 33 -4.63 3.45 -10.98
CA GLU A 33 -4.71 4.90 -11.14
C GLU A 33 -3.54 5.47 -11.97
N THR A 34 -2.33 4.93 -11.80
CA THR A 34 -1.10 5.50 -12.38
C THR A 34 -0.55 4.74 -13.60
N GLY A 35 -0.98 3.50 -13.81
CA GLY A 35 -0.42 2.60 -14.82
C GLY A 35 1.04 2.21 -14.59
N SER A 36 1.61 2.44 -13.40
CA SER A 36 3.04 2.24 -13.14
C SER A 36 3.36 1.85 -11.69
N ILE A 37 4.19 0.82 -11.52
CA ILE A 37 4.70 0.40 -10.20
C ILE A 37 5.57 1.50 -9.57
N SER A 38 6.33 2.25 -10.37
CA SER A 38 7.21 3.30 -9.85
C SER A 38 6.43 4.55 -9.43
N ALA A 39 5.33 4.87 -10.11
CA ALA A 39 4.41 5.94 -9.69
C ALA A 39 3.64 5.54 -8.42
N ALA A 40 3.12 4.31 -8.37
CA ALA A 40 2.45 3.78 -7.19
C ALA A 40 3.38 3.74 -5.96
N GLY A 41 4.64 3.31 -6.13
CA GLY A 41 5.63 3.34 -5.07
C GLY A 41 5.90 4.76 -4.54
N ARG A 42 6.04 5.74 -5.43
CA ARG A 42 6.21 7.16 -5.05
C ARG A 42 5.01 7.71 -4.29
N ALA A 43 3.79 7.37 -4.72
CA ALA A 43 2.55 7.78 -4.04
C ALA A 43 2.41 7.16 -2.63
N MET A 44 3.10 6.06 -2.36
CA MET A 44 3.16 5.42 -1.03
C MET A 44 4.44 5.75 -0.24
N ASP A 45 5.19 6.76 -0.67
CA ASP A 45 6.47 7.15 -0.07
C ASP A 45 7.45 5.97 0.11
N MET A 46 7.58 5.14 -0.94
CA MET A 46 8.48 4.00 -0.93
C MET A 46 9.34 3.89 -2.19
N SER A 47 10.51 3.27 -2.03
CA SER A 47 11.41 3.00 -3.15
C SER A 47 10.77 2.06 -4.17
N TYR A 48 11.15 2.23 -5.44
CA TYR A 48 10.72 1.34 -6.51
C TYR A 48 10.99 -0.13 -6.18
N ARG A 49 12.16 -0.44 -5.60
CA ARG A 49 12.51 -1.80 -5.18
C ARG A 49 11.50 -2.36 -4.17
N ARG A 50 11.05 -1.56 -3.20
CA ARG A 50 10.05 -1.98 -2.22
C ARG A 50 8.68 -2.22 -2.87
N ALA A 51 8.24 -1.32 -3.76
CA ALA A 51 7.00 -1.51 -4.51
C ALA A 51 7.05 -2.78 -5.38
N TRP A 52 8.17 -3.02 -6.07
CA TRP A 52 8.37 -4.22 -6.88
C TRP A 52 8.35 -5.51 -6.05
N LEU A 53 8.99 -5.52 -4.87
CA LEU A 53 8.94 -6.68 -3.96
C LEU A 53 7.50 -6.99 -3.50
N LEU A 54 6.69 -5.97 -3.24
CA LEU A 54 5.28 -6.16 -2.88
C LEU A 54 4.45 -6.72 -4.05
N VAL A 55 4.69 -6.23 -5.26
CA VAL A 55 4.04 -6.78 -6.47
C VAL A 55 4.47 -8.22 -6.74
N SER A 56 5.77 -8.52 -6.61
CA SER A 56 6.30 -9.87 -6.77
C SER A 56 5.69 -10.83 -5.75
N ALA A 57 5.60 -10.40 -4.48
CA ALA A 57 4.94 -11.17 -3.44
C ALA A 57 3.46 -11.41 -3.77
N LEU A 58 2.72 -10.37 -4.20
CA LEU A 58 1.33 -10.50 -4.63
C LEU A 58 1.13 -11.51 -5.77
N ASN A 59 2.01 -11.50 -6.77
CA ASN A 59 1.95 -12.47 -7.87
C ASN A 59 2.29 -13.91 -7.40
N ALA A 60 3.10 -14.07 -6.35
CA ALA A 60 3.44 -15.37 -5.78
C ALA A 60 2.40 -15.90 -4.77
N MET A 61 1.50 -15.05 -4.26
CA MET A 61 0.47 -15.44 -3.29
C MET A 61 -0.68 -16.25 -3.91
N PHE A 62 -0.85 -16.19 -5.23
CA PHE A 62 -1.99 -16.79 -5.92
C PHE A 62 -1.52 -17.61 -7.13
N ALA A 63 -2.38 -18.52 -7.60
CA ALA A 63 -2.10 -19.33 -8.79
C ALA A 63 -2.09 -18.51 -10.09
N GLN A 64 -2.69 -17.32 -10.08
CA GLN A 64 -2.74 -16.39 -11.21
C GLN A 64 -2.00 -15.11 -10.84
N GLU A 65 -1.32 -14.51 -11.82
CA GLU A 65 -0.67 -13.21 -11.63
C GLU A 65 -1.72 -12.15 -11.29
N VAL A 66 -1.43 -11.31 -10.29
CA VAL A 66 -2.28 -10.19 -9.85
C VAL A 66 -2.00 -8.95 -10.68
N VAL A 67 -0.72 -8.71 -10.98
CA VAL A 67 -0.24 -7.56 -11.76
C VAL A 67 0.52 -8.07 -12.98
N SER A 68 0.09 -7.64 -14.16
CA SER A 68 0.87 -7.76 -15.38
C SER A 68 1.78 -6.54 -15.51
N SER A 69 3.09 -6.76 -15.64
CA SER A 69 4.05 -5.68 -15.85
C SER A 69 4.78 -5.86 -17.17
N GLN A 70 4.79 -4.82 -17.99
CA GLN A 70 5.64 -4.77 -19.17
C GLN A 70 7.01 -4.23 -18.75
N ARG A 71 8.05 -5.05 -18.94
CA ARG A 71 9.44 -4.59 -18.77
C ARG A 71 9.69 -3.47 -19.79
N GLY A 72 10.03 -2.30 -19.27
CA GLY A 72 10.10 -1.06 -20.05
C GLY A 72 11.04 -1.13 -21.25
N GLY A 73 10.47 -0.94 -22.44
CA GLY A 73 11.18 -0.50 -23.63
C GLY A 73 11.22 1.02 -23.72
N ARG A 74 11.62 1.54 -24.89
CA ARG A 74 11.87 2.96 -25.20
C ARG A 74 10.71 3.94 -24.91
N GLN A 75 9.52 3.44 -24.57
CA GLN A 75 8.31 4.23 -24.24
C GLN A 75 7.87 4.13 -22.76
N GLY A 76 8.68 3.51 -21.89
CA GLY A 76 8.35 3.34 -20.47
C GLY A 76 7.66 2.01 -20.19
N GLY A 77 8.01 1.38 -19.06
CA GLY A 77 7.36 0.15 -18.60
C GLY A 77 6.04 0.48 -17.91
N GLY A 78 4.96 -0.15 -18.39
CA GLY A 78 3.64 -0.06 -17.79
C GLY A 78 3.36 -1.22 -16.83
N ALA A 79 2.43 -1.01 -15.91
CA ALA A 79 1.88 -2.06 -15.07
C ALA A 79 0.37 -1.90 -14.97
N ALA A 80 -0.34 -3.02 -15.05
CA ALA A 80 -1.79 -3.08 -14.95
C ALA A 80 -2.20 -4.30 -14.13
N LEU A 81 -3.37 -4.21 -13.50
CA LEU A 81 -3.99 -5.40 -12.89
C LEU A 81 -4.40 -6.38 -13.98
N THR A 82 -4.23 -7.67 -13.70
CA THR A 82 -4.90 -8.72 -14.45
C THR A 82 -6.40 -8.73 -14.09
N PRO A 83 -7.26 -9.45 -14.85
CA PRO A 83 -8.65 -9.65 -14.46
C PRO A 83 -8.78 -10.23 -13.04
N PHE A 84 -7.90 -11.17 -12.68
CA PHE A 84 -7.82 -11.73 -11.34
C PHE A 84 -7.42 -10.68 -10.29
N GLY A 85 -6.44 -9.82 -10.58
CA GLY A 85 -6.04 -8.76 -9.66
C GLY A 85 -7.13 -7.72 -9.41
N ALA A 86 -7.90 -7.36 -10.45
CA ALA A 86 -9.05 -6.49 -10.31
C ALA A 86 -10.15 -7.13 -9.44
N GLU A 87 -10.43 -8.41 -9.66
CA GLU A 87 -11.39 -9.17 -8.83
C GLU A 87 -10.91 -9.29 -7.37
N LEU A 88 -9.61 -9.49 -7.14
CA LEU A 88 -9.02 -9.55 -5.80
C LEU A 88 -9.27 -8.25 -5.02
N VAL A 89 -9.01 -7.09 -5.64
CA VAL A 89 -9.26 -5.79 -5.01
C VAL A 89 -10.75 -5.63 -4.70
N ALA A 90 -11.64 -5.94 -5.65
CA ALA A 90 -13.09 -5.85 -5.46
C ALA A 90 -13.58 -6.75 -4.31
N ARG A 91 -13.10 -8.00 -4.25
CA ARG A 91 -13.43 -8.95 -3.18
C ARG A 91 -12.91 -8.48 -1.83
N PHE A 92 -11.70 -7.92 -1.77
CA PHE A 92 -11.16 -7.38 -0.52
C PHE A 92 -11.99 -6.20 0.00
N ARG A 93 -12.36 -5.26 -0.88
CA ARG A 93 -13.25 -4.13 -0.51
C ARG A 93 -14.62 -4.61 -0.03
N ALA A 94 -15.19 -5.65 -0.67
CA ALA A 94 -16.43 -6.27 -0.22
C ALA A 94 -16.28 -7.01 1.13
N MET A 95 -15.11 -7.57 1.43
CA MET A 95 -14.83 -8.13 2.76
C MET A 95 -14.75 -7.04 3.83
N GLU A 96 -14.11 -5.90 3.53
CA GLU A 96 -14.06 -4.75 4.44
C GLU A 96 -15.47 -4.20 4.73
N ALA A 97 -16.32 -4.07 3.69
CA ALA A 97 -17.70 -3.61 3.86
C ALA A 97 -18.51 -4.55 4.77
N ARG A 98 -18.48 -5.87 4.48
CA ARG A 98 -19.16 -6.88 5.30
C ARG A 98 -18.65 -6.93 6.74
N ALA A 99 -17.35 -6.78 6.95
CA ALA A 99 -16.77 -6.70 8.29
C ALA A 99 -17.24 -5.45 9.03
N CYS A 100 -17.31 -4.30 8.35
CA CYS A 100 -17.82 -3.06 8.93
C CYS A 100 -19.30 -3.18 9.32
N GLU A 101 -20.13 -3.82 8.48
CA GLU A 101 -21.53 -4.09 8.78
C GLU A 101 -21.68 -5.04 9.98
N ALA A 102 -20.93 -6.16 9.98
CA ALA A 102 -21.00 -7.15 11.04
C ALA A 102 -20.52 -6.62 12.40
N LEU A 103 -19.53 -5.71 12.40
CA LEU A 103 -18.96 -5.12 13.61
C LEU A 103 -19.69 -3.83 14.04
N ALA A 104 -20.76 -3.42 13.36
CA ALA A 104 -21.39 -2.12 13.61
C ALA A 104 -21.89 -1.96 15.06
N GLU A 105 -22.50 -3.01 15.62
CA GLU A 105 -22.99 -3.00 17.01
C GLU A 105 -21.82 -2.93 18.00
N ASP A 106 -20.79 -3.75 17.82
CA ASP A 106 -19.59 -3.75 18.66
C ASP A 106 -18.85 -2.40 18.60
N LEU A 107 -18.73 -1.81 17.40
CA LEU A 107 -18.11 -0.50 17.21
C LEU A 107 -18.90 0.61 17.89
N ALA A 108 -20.24 0.57 17.83
CA ALA A 108 -21.10 1.51 18.54
C ALA A 108 -20.94 1.37 20.06
N TRP A 109 -20.86 0.13 20.56
CA TRP A 109 -20.59 -0.14 21.97
C TRP A 109 -19.22 0.40 22.39
N LEU A 110 -18.17 0.18 21.59
CA LEU A 110 -16.83 0.71 21.86
C LEU A 110 -16.80 2.24 21.86
N GLU A 111 -17.49 2.90 20.92
CA GLU A 111 -17.55 4.37 20.87
C GLU A 111 -18.28 4.93 22.09
N ALA A 112 -19.37 4.29 22.54
CA ALA A 112 -20.12 4.70 23.73
C ALA A 112 -19.32 4.55 25.04
N HIS A 113 -18.37 3.61 25.10
CA HIS A 113 -17.54 3.35 26.28
C HIS A 113 -16.12 3.92 26.17
N ARG A 114 -15.80 4.60 25.07
CA ARG A 114 -14.52 5.29 24.90
C ARG A 114 -14.52 6.54 25.80
N PRO A 115 -13.49 6.77 26.63
CA PRO A 115 -13.37 8.05 27.31
C PRO A 115 -13.34 9.15 26.24
N ALA A 116 -14.01 10.26 26.49
CA ALA A 116 -13.96 11.44 25.63
C ALA A 116 -12.53 12.04 25.67
N GLY A 117 -11.60 11.39 24.96
CA GLY A 117 -10.26 11.88 24.70
C GLY A 117 -10.29 12.91 23.57
N PRO A 118 -9.37 13.90 23.57
CA PRO A 118 -9.45 15.06 22.71
C PRO A 118 -9.59 14.62 21.26
N ALA A 119 -10.55 15.24 20.56
CA ALA A 119 -10.74 15.07 19.12
C ALA A 119 -9.38 15.05 18.43
N ALA A 120 -9.08 13.96 17.73
CA ALA A 120 -7.77 13.67 17.18
C ALA A 120 -7.22 14.89 16.43
N ASP A 121 -6.21 15.51 17.02
CA ASP A 121 -5.38 16.51 16.36
C ASP A 121 -4.69 15.84 15.17
N GLY A 122 -4.71 16.55 14.04
CA GLY A 122 -4.14 16.09 12.80
C GLY A 122 -2.63 15.96 12.93
N GLY A 123 -2.10 14.75 12.91
CA GLY A 123 -0.66 14.56 13.10
C GLY A 123 -0.18 13.13 12.97
N ARG A 124 -0.33 12.53 11.79
CA ARG A 124 0.74 11.64 11.29
C ARG A 124 1.31 12.24 10.02
N GLU A 125 1.95 13.38 10.22
CA GLU A 125 3.13 13.76 9.46
C GLU A 125 4.21 12.71 9.80
N THR A 126 4.31 11.65 8.99
CA THR A 126 5.58 10.95 8.85
C THR A 126 6.43 11.82 7.94
N ALA A 127 7.07 12.82 8.54
CA ALA A 127 8.15 13.57 7.92
C ALA A 127 9.32 12.61 7.58
N PRO A 128 10.07 12.93 6.52
CA PRO A 128 11.02 12.03 5.90
C PRO A 128 12.33 11.96 6.68
N ALA A 129 12.96 10.79 6.71
CA ALA A 129 14.37 10.69 7.07
C ALA A 129 15.22 11.17 5.88
N ALA A 130 15.54 12.47 5.86
CA ALA A 130 16.74 13.00 5.21
C ALA A 130 17.97 12.36 5.90
N GLN A 131 18.84 11.65 5.18
CA GLN A 131 20.01 12.17 4.45
C GLN A 131 20.95 13.03 5.31
N ASP A 132 22.05 12.40 5.75
CA ASP A 132 23.39 12.99 5.79
C ASP A 132 24.31 11.92 5.16
N ALA A 133 24.82 12.12 3.93
CA ALA A 133 25.92 13.00 3.54
C ALA A 133 27.30 12.38 3.81
N GLN A 134 27.93 11.90 2.73
CA GLN A 134 29.31 12.20 2.28
C GLN A 134 29.54 11.30 1.03
N GLY A 135 29.89 11.75 -0.18
CA GLY A 135 30.58 12.96 -0.60
C GLY A 135 31.99 12.61 -1.11
N GLY A 136 32.21 12.71 -2.43
CA GLY A 136 33.53 12.81 -3.07
C GLY A 136 34.05 11.50 -3.71
N LYS A 137 33.99 11.31 -5.03
CA LYS A 137 34.81 11.86 -6.13
C LYS A 137 36.31 11.48 -6.09
N GLY A 138 36.76 10.95 -7.23
CA GLY A 138 38.15 10.69 -7.62
C GLY A 138 38.29 9.20 -7.93
N GLY A 139 38.37 8.71 -9.16
CA GLY A 139 38.93 9.29 -10.38
C GLY A 139 39.76 8.18 -11.00
N SER A 140 39.46 7.81 -12.25
CA SER A 140 40.35 7.06 -13.14
C SER A 140 41.75 7.74 -13.11
N GLN A 141 42.90 7.06 -13.18
CA GLN A 141 43.40 6.19 -14.26
C GLN A 141 44.86 5.71 -13.87
N PRO A 142 45.78 5.23 -14.74
CA PRO A 142 46.37 3.87 -14.72
C PRO A 142 47.93 3.81 -14.55
N GLU A 143 48.52 2.62 -14.77
CA GLU A 143 49.95 2.29 -15.04
C GLU A 143 50.98 2.62 -13.93
N ARG A 144 51.89 1.73 -13.52
CA ARG A 144 52.82 0.84 -14.25
C ARG A 144 53.15 -0.41 -13.42
#